data_AF-A0A661HPU4-F1
#
_entry.id   AF-A0A661HPU4-F1
#
_cell.length_a   1.000
_cell.length_b   1.000
_cell.length_c   1.000
_cell.angle_alpha   90.00
_cell.angle_beta   90.00
_cell.angle_gamma   90.00
#
_symmetry.space_group_name_H-M   'P 1'
#
loop_
_entity.id
_entity.type
_entity.pdbx_description
1 polymer ?
#
loop_
_entity_poly.entity_id
_entity_poly.type
_entity_poly.pdbx_seq_one_letter_code
_entity_poly.pdbx_strand_id
1 'polypeptide(L)' 'VELRDLLGITVVMITHDLDSIFSIVDRMAVLADKHVVAEGSLENVLQSQHPFVEEFFKNEYTKERFKDKVKDV' A
#
# COMPACT_ATOMS: atom_id res chain seq x y z
N VAL A 1 -2.59 15.18 -3.42
CA VAL A 1 -1.57 14.91 -4.46
C VAL A 1 -1.08 16.20 -5.14
N GLU A 2 -1.55 17.39 -4.73
CA GLU A 2 -1.21 18.64 -5.42
C GLU A 2 0.29 19.00 -5.38
N LEU A 3 1.00 18.75 -4.28
CA LEU A 3 2.39 19.22 -4.14
C LEU A 3 3.39 18.54 -5.09
N ARG A 4 3.24 17.21 -5.29
CA ARG A 4 4.11 16.41 -6.19
C ARG A 4 3.97 16.92 -7.62
N ASP A 5 2.73 17.07 -8.08
CA ASP A 5 2.41 17.44 -9.46
C ASP A 5 2.73 18.92 -9.73
N LEU A 6 2.54 19.80 -8.74
CA LEU A 6 2.88 21.21 -8.85
C LEU A 6 4.39 21.48 -8.90
N LEU A 7 5.18 20.70 -8.17
CA LEU A 7 6.64 20.93 -8.05
C LEU A 7 7.48 19.99 -8.93
N GLY A 8 6.89 18.95 -9.53
CA GLY A 8 7.61 17.97 -10.34
C GLY A 8 8.64 17.17 -9.55
N ILE A 9 8.41 16.96 -8.25
CA ILE A 9 9.36 16.28 -7.34
C ILE A 9 9.03 14.80 -7.16
N THR A 10 10.05 14.00 -6.87
CA THR A 10 9.86 12.62 -6.38
C THR A 10 9.67 12.63 -4.86
N VAL A 11 8.62 11.96 -4.40
CA VAL A 11 8.32 11.81 -2.97
C VAL A 11 8.50 10.34 -2.58
N VAL A 12 9.37 10.12 -1.59
CA VAL A 12 9.46 8.82 -0.90
C VAL A 12 8.75 8.96 0.43
N MET A 13 7.69 8.19 0.64
CA MET A 13 6.93 8.18 1.88
C MET A 13 7.13 6.86 2.62
N ILE A 14 7.42 6.95 3.91
CA ILE A 14 7.48 5.81 4.83
C ILE A 14 6.28 5.94 5.76
N THR A 15 5.34 5.00 5.67
CA THR A 15 4.13 5.02 6.49
C THR A 15 3.64 3.62 6.78
N HIS A 16 2.86 3.50 7.86
CA HIS A 16 2.07 2.32 8.20
C HIS A 16 0.56 2.64 8.15
N ASP A 17 0.19 3.84 7.69
CA ASP A 17 -1.20 4.28 7.61
C ASP A 17 -1.83 3.85 6.29
N LEU A 18 -2.92 3.09 6.38
CA LEU A 18 -3.66 2.57 5.23
C LEU A 18 -4.31 3.71 4.43
N ASP A 19 -4.91 4.71 5.09
CA ASP A 19 -5.56 5.82 4.39
C ASP A 19 -4.57 6.53 3.45
N SER A 20 -3.35 6.80 3.91
CA SER A 20 -2.27 7.36 3.10
C SER A 20 -1.87 6.43 1.94
N ILE A 21 -1.68 5.14 2.21
CA ILE A 21 -1.32 4.16 1.18
C ILE A 21 -2.37 4.11 0.06
N PHE A 22 -3.66 4.04 0.40
CA PHE A 22 -4.74 3.92 -0.58
C PHE A 22 -5.09 5.25 -1.29
N SER A 23 -4.62 6.40 -0.79
CA SER A 23 -5.01 7.72 -1.30
C SER A 23 -3.95 8.40 -2.18
N ILE A 24 -2.65 8.24 -1.88
CA ILE A 24 -1.61 9.04 -2.55
C ILE A 24 -0.44 8.24 -3.12
N VAL A 25 -0.34 6.94 -2.83
CA VAL A 25 0.82 6.14 -3.23
C VAL A 25 0.60 5.54 -4.62
N ASP A 26 1.54 5.79 -5.54
CA ASP A 26 1.52 5.21 -6.89
C ASP A 26 2.10 3.77 -6.91
N ARG A 27 3.15 3.54 -6.11
CA ARG A 27 3.88 2.27 -5.96
C ARG A 27 4.41 2.14 -4.54
N MET A 28 4.44 0.93 -3.99
CA MET A 28 4.99 0.67 -2.66
C MET A 28 5.92 -0.54 -2.63
N ALA A 29 6.77 -0.57 -1.60
CA ALA A 29 7.55 -1.74 -1.19
C ALA A 29 7.24 -2.01 0.30
N VAL A 30 6.98 -3.27 0.63
CA VAL A 30 6.72 -3.71 2.00
C VAL A 30 7.98 -4.37 2.53
N LEU A 31 8.46 -3.87 3.67
CA LEU A 31 9.62 -4.42 4.37
C LEU A 31 9.13 -5.26 5.56
N ALA A 32 9.52 -6.53 5.57
CA ALA A 32 9.34 -7.44 6.69
C ALA A 32 10.54 -8.39 6.76
N ASP A 33 10.82 -8.96 7.93
CA ASP A 33 11.94 -9.91 8.12
C ASP A 33 13.28 -9.41 7.59
N LYS A 34 13.52 -8.08 7.68
CA LYS A 34 14.71 -7.37 7.17
C LYS A 34 14.91 -7.44 5.64
N HIS A 35 13.87 -7.80 4.89
CA HIS A 35 13.87 -7.88 3.43
C HIS A 35 12.68 -7.12 2.84
N VAL A 36 12.75 -6.82 1.54
CA VAL A 36 11.58 -6.39 0.77
C VAL A 36 10.79 -7.66 0.42
N VAL A 37 9.61 -7.80 0.98
CA VAL A 37 8.78 -9.02 0.85
C VAL A 37 7.68 -8.90 -0.21
N ALA A 38 7.35 -7.67 -0.60
CA ALA A 38 6.46 -7.35 -1.71
C ALA A 38 6.81 -5.97 -2.26
N GLU A 39 6.68 -5.79 -3.58
CA GLU A 39 6.88 -4.50 -4.25
C GLU A 39 5.97 -4.41 -5.48
N GLY A 40 5.39 -3.24 -5.73
CA GLY A 40 4.62 -3.00 -6.94
C GLY A 40 3.49 -2.01 -6.73
N SER A 41 2.51 -2.07 -7.63
CA SER A 41 1.22 -1.41 -7.41
C SER A 41 0.53 -2.03 -6.18
N LEU A 42 -0.48 -1.36 -5.67
CA LEU A 42 -1.34 -1.90 -4.62
C LEU A 42 -1.86 -3.30 -4.97
N GLU A 43 -2.35 -3.50 -6.20
CA GLU A 43 -2.85 -4.81 -6.67
C GLU A 43 -1.76 -5.89 -6.62
N ASN A 44 -0.53 -5.59 -7.07
CA ASN A 44 0.57 -6.54 -7.00
C ASN A 44 0.95 -6.91 -5.57
N VAL A 45 0.96 -5.93 -4.67
CA VAL A 45 1.29 -6.15 -3.26
C VAL A 45 0.20 -6.96 -2.57
N LEU A 46 -1.07 -6.70 -2.84
CA LEU A 46 -2.21 -7.44 -2.28
C LEU A 46 -2.25 -8.92 -2.72
N GLN A 47 -1.64 -9.27 -3.86
CA GLN A 47 -1.46 -10.67 -4.30
C GLN A 47 -0.29 -11.40 -3.61
N SER A 48 0.49 -10.71 -2.77
CA SER A 48 1.56 -11.35 -2.01
C SER A 48 1.01 -12.40 -1.04
N GLN A 49 1.67 -13.55 -0.98
CA GLN A 49 1.39 -14.62 -0.01
C GLN A 49 2.17 -14.44 1.30
N HIS A 50 2.89 -13.32 1.47
CA HIS A 50 3.67 -13.09 2.68
C HIS A 50 2.75 -12.80 3.87
N PRO A 51 2.88 -13.50 5.01
CA PRO A 51 1.96 -13.38 6.15
C PRO A 51 1.79 -11.94 6.65
N PHE A 52 2.90 -11.18 6.73
CA PHE A 52 2.86 -9.77 7.12
C PHE A 52 1.99 -8.90 6.20
N VAL A 53 2.02 -9.16 4.89
CA VAL A 53 1.24 -8.40 3.91
C VAL A 53 -0.25 -8.74 4.07
N GLU A 54 -0.56 -10.02 4.27
CA GLU A 54 -1.94 -10.45 4.53
C GLU A 54 -2.49 -9.84 5.83
N GLU A 55 -1.74 -9.89 6.93
CA GLU A 55 -2.17 -9.35 8.22
C GLU A 55 -2.39 -7.83 8.15
N PHE A 56 -1.49 -7.12 7.47
CA PHE A 56 -1.55 -5.67 7.36
C PHE A 56 -2.70 -5.17 6.46
N PHE A 57 -2.95 -5.83 5.32
CA PHE A 57 -3.95 -5.36 4.34
C PHE A 57 -5.29 -6.10 4.39
N LYS A 58 -5.38 -7.31 4.97
CA LYS A 58 -6.62 -8.11 5.02
C LYS A 58 -7.29 -8.10 6.40
N ASN A 59 -7.00 -7.10 7.24
CA ASN A 59 -7.71 -6.89 8.51
C ASN A 59 -9.12 -6.31 8.31
N GLU A 60 -9.94 -6.39 9.36
CA GLU A 60 -11.35 -5.95 9.30
C GLU A 60 -11.49 -4.45 9.00
N TYR A 61 -10.60 -3.61 9.54
CA TYR A 61 -10.60 -2.18 9.25
C TYR A 61 -10.43 -1.90 7.74
N THR A 62 -9.48 -2.59 7.12
CA THR A 62 -9.19 -2.42 5.68
C THR A 62 -10.35 -2.93 4.85
N LYS A 63 -10.90 -4.10 5.21
CA LYS A 63 -12.08 -4.66 4.55
C LYS A 63 -13.29 -3.77 4.69
N GLU A 64 -13.50 -3.07 5.80
CA GLU A 64 -14.67 -2.21 5.97
C GLU A 64 -14.53 -0.91 5.19
N ARG A 65 -13.35 -0.28 5.26
CA ARG A 65 -13.12 1.07 4.75
C ARG A 65 -12.73 1.13 3.27
N PHE A 66 -12.12 0.07 2.75
CA PHE A 66 -11.61 0.02 1.37
C PHE A 66 -12.21 -1.13 0.55
N LYS A 67 -13.47 -1.52 0.84
CA LYS A 67 -14.19 -2.59 0.12
C LYS A 67 -14.00 -2.51 -1.39
N ASP A 68 -14.17 -1.32 -1.96
CA ASP A 68 -14.17 -1.15 -3.41
C ASP A 68 -12.77 -1.19 -4.05
N LYS A 69 -11.71 -1.06 -3.25
CA LYS A 69 -10.31 -1.16 -3.71
C LYS A 69 -9.66 -2.51 -3.43
N VAL A 70 -10.32 -3.36 -2.64
CA VAL A 70 -9.82 -4.69 -2.23
C VAL A 70 -10.74 -5.82 -2.73
N LYS A 71 -11.92 -5.51 -3.30
CA LYS A 71 -12.89 -6.48 -3.82
C LYS A 71 -12.39 -7.36 -4.97
N ASP A 72 -11.46 -6.84 -5.77
CA ASP A 72 -11.04 -7.45 -7.04
C ASP A 72 -9.63 -8.05 -6.99
N VAL A 73 -9.05 -8.23 -5.80
CA VAL A 73 -7.72 -8.82 -5.59
C VAL A 73 -7.76 -10.04 -4.70
#